data_AF-A0A932UTM6-F1
#
_entry.id   AF-A0A932UTM6-F1
#
_cell.length_a   1.000
_cell.length_b   1.000
_cell.length_c   1.000
_cell.angle_alpha   90.00
_cell.angle_beta   90.00
_cell.angle_gamma   90.00
#
_symmetry.space_group_name_H-M   'P 1'
#
loop_
_entity.id
_entity.type
_entity.pdbx_description
1 polymer ?
#
loop_
_entity_poly.entity_id
_entity_poly.type
_entity_poly.pdbx_seq_one_letter_code
_entity_poly.pdbx_strand_id
1 'polypeptide(L)' 'DLVTTITNGVPDKGMIAWKAVLNPAKIQQVAAFVKTLAGTSPPNPKEPQGVLIPPAH' A
#
# COMPACT_ATOMS: atom_id res chain seq x y z
N ASP A 1 -2.75 -6.58 5.73
CA ASP A 1 -2.08 -7.42 4.73
C ASP A 1 -1.17 -6.64 3.75
N LEU A 2 -0.55 -5.53 4.18
CA LEU A 2 0.20 -4.61 3.29
C LEU A 2 1.38 -5.27 2.55
N VAL A 3 2.11 -6.15 3.23
CA VAL A 3 3.22 -6.90 2.64
C VAL A 3 2.73 -7.76 1.48
N THR A 4 1.60 -8.46 1.66
CA THR A 4 0.98 -9.30 0.64
C THR A 4 0.48 -8.46 -0.54
N THR A 5 -0.14 -7.31 -0.28
CA THR A 5 -0.53 -6.34 -1.32
C THR A 5 0.67 -5.84 -2.11
N ILE A 6 1.79 -5.52 -1.47
CA ILE A 6 3.02 -5.13 -2.17
C ILE A 6 3.59 -6.31 -2.97
N THR A 7 3.60 -7.50 -2.38
CA THR A 7 4.16 -8.71 -2.99
C THR A 7 3.41 -9.09 -4.27
N ASN A 8 2.08 -9.13 -4.21
CA ASN A 8 1.22 -9.59 -5.29
C ASN A 8 0.71 -8.47 -6.20
N GLY A 9 0.79 -7.22 -5.74
CA GLY A 9 0.20 -6.08 -6.43
C GLY A 9 -1.33 -6.10 -6.38
N VAL A 10 -1.91 -5.09 -7.02
CA VAL A 10 -3.35 -4.97 -7.29
C VAL A 10 -3.48 -4.44 -8.72
N PRO A 11 -3.41 -5.33 -9.73
CA PRO A 11 -3.38 -4.92 -11.14
C PRO A 11 -4.58 -4.07 -11.55
N ASP A 12 -5.78 -4.38 -11.02
CA ASP A 12 -7.01 -3.62 -11.26
C ASP A 12 -6.92 -2.15 -10.79
N LYS A 13 -5.98 -1.84 -9.88
CA LYS A 13 -5.70 -0.48 -9.38
C LYS A 13 -4.37 0.07 -9.91
N GLY A 14 -3.78 -0.57 -10.93
CA GLY A 14 -2.51 -0.17 -11.55
C GLY A 14 -1.27 -0.52 -10.72
N MET A 15 -1.39 -1.34 -9.67
CA MET A 15 -0.27 -1.75 -8.85
C MET A 15 0.30 -3.09 -9.33
N ILE A 16 1.51 -3.08 -9.88
CA ILE A 16 2.21 -4.30 -10.30
C ILE A 16 2.60 -5.18 -9.11
N ALA A 17 2.82 -6.47 -9.37
CA ALA A 17 3.38 -7.39 -8.38
C ALA A 17 4.87 -7.10 -8.16
N TRP A 18 5.26 -6.67 -6.96
CA TRP A 18 6.66 -6.29 -6.69
C TRP A 18 7.56 -7.47 -6.35
N LYS A 19 7.03 -8.68 -6.14
CA LYS A 19 7.83 -9.88 -5.85
C LYS A 19 8.84 -10.26 -6.94
N ALA A 20 8.59 -9.86 -8.19
CA ALA A 20 9.50 -10.10 -9.30
C ALA A 20 10.68 -9.10 -9.33
N VAL A 21 10.56 -7.99 -8.60
CA VAL A 21 11.52 -6.87 -8.62
C VAL A 21 12.24 -6.73 -7.28
N LEU A 22 11.54 -7.01 -6.17
CA LEU A 22 12.03 -6.84 -4.80
C LEU A 22 12.10 -8.19 -4.09
N ASN A 23 13.19 -8.37 -3.34
CA ASN A 23 13.32 -9.51 -2.43
C ASN A 23 12.46 -9.30 -1.17
N PRO A 24 12.22 -10.35 -0.37
CA PRO A 24 11.34 -10.26 0.81
C PRO A 24 11.77 -9.18 1.82
N ALA A 25 13.07 -9.01 2.06
CA ALA A 25 13.59 -8.00 2.98
C ALA A 25 13.27 -6.57 2.52
N LYS A 26 13.42 -6.28 1.22
CA LYS A 26 13.08 -4.98 0.63
C LYS A 26 11.57 -4.72 0.69
N ILE A 27 10.74 -5.74 0.47
CA ILE A 27 9.27 -5.60 0.60
C ILE A 27 8.90 -5.21 2.04
N GLN A 28 9.53 -5.81 3.04
CA GLN A 28 9.31 -5.46 4.45
C GLN A 28 9.72 -4.01 4.74
N GLN A 29 10.85 -3.56 4.20
CA GLN A 29 11.31 -2.17 4.36
C GLN A 29 10.35 -1.17 3.70
N VAL A 30 9.87 -1.46 2.48
CA VAL A 30 8.86 -0.63 1.81
C VAL A 30 7.57 -0.59 2.62
N ALA A 31 7.11 -1.73 3.14
CA ALA A 31 5.92 -1.78 3.99
C ALA A 31 6.10 -0.95 5.28
N ALA A 32 7.29 -0.96 5.89
CA ALA A 32 7.60 -0.15 7.06
C ALA A 32 7.57 1.35 6.73
N PHE A 33 8.17 1.77 5.61
CA PHE A 33 8.14 3.15 5.15
C PHE A 33 6.71 3.63 4.82
N VAL A 34 5.89 2.82 4.13
CA VAL A 34 4.49 3.18 3.85
C VAL A 34 3.69 3.34 5.15
N LYS A 35 3.98 2.54 6.18
CA LYS A 35 3.39 2.71 7.51
C LYS A 35 3.81 4.02 8.18
N THR A 36 5.05 4.50 8.00
CA THR A 36 5.45 5.80 8.56
C THR A 36 4.74 6.98 7.90
N LEU A 37 4.23 6.80 6.69
CA LEU A 37 3.42 7.81 5.98
C LEU A 37 1.94 7.78 6.38
N ALA A 38 1.46 6.71 7.02
CA ALA A 38 0.07 6.62 7.47
C ALA A 38 -0.21 7.68 8.53
N GLY A 39 -1.22 8.53 8.29
CA GLY A 39 -1.55 9.66 9.17
C GLY A 39 -0.77 10.95 8.86
N THR A 40 0.18 10.93 7.92
CA THR A 40 0.76 12.14 7.36
C THR A 40 -0.15 12.68 6.25
N SER A 41 -0.25 14.01 6.12
CA SER A 41 -0.94 14.65 4.99
C SER A 41 0.12 15.17 4.01
N PRO A 42 0.55 14.37 3.02
CA PRO A 42 1.49 14.84 2.02
C PRO A 42 0.86 15.99 1.22
N PRO A 43 1.62 17.03 0.83
CA PRO A 43 1.10 18.05 -0.08
C PRO A 43 0.66 17.37 -1.39
N ASN A 44 -0.58 17.61 -1.81
CA ASN A 44 -1.30 16.89 -2.89
C ASN A 44 -1.50 15.37 -2.66
N PRO A 45 -2.34 14.96 -1.69
CA PRO A 45 -2.72 13.56 -1.59
C PRO A 45 -3.56 13.17 -2.82
N LYS A 46 -3.24 12.02 -3.43
CA LYS A 46 -4.16 11.41 -4.41
C LYS A 46 -5.46 11.04 -3.70
N GLU A 47 -6.56 11.05 -4.45
CA GLU A 47 -7.85 10.59 -3.96
C GLU A 47 -7.74 9.15 -3.39
N PRO A 48 -8.41 8.84 -2.28
CA PRO A 48 -8.42 7.50 -1.71
C PRO A 48 -8.89 6.47 -2.73
N GLN A 49 -8.05 5.46 -3.01
CA GLN A 49 -8.37 4.38 -3.95
C GLN A 49 -9.13 3.21 -3.28
N GLY A 50 -9.61 3.40 -2.05
CA GLY A 50 -10.35 2.42 -1.25
C GLY A 50 -11.72 2.96 -0.82
N VAL A 51 -12.61 2.06 -0.42
CA VAL A 51 -13.92 2.44 0.14
C VAL A 51 -13.73 2.74 1.62
N LEU A 52 -14.18 3.92 2.08
CA LEU A 52 -14.31 4.18 3.51
C LEU A 52 -15.32 3.19 4.06
N ILE A 53 -14.89 2.30 4.96
CA ILE A 53 -15.80 1.45 5.72
C ILE A 53 -16.40 2.31 6.85
N PRO A 54 -17.68 2.72 6.77
CA PRO A 54 -18.32 3.42 7.87
C PRO A 54 -18.49 2.46 9.06
N PRO A 55 -18.43 2.96 10.31
CA PRO A 55 -18.74 2.15 11.48
C PRO A 55 -20.20 1.68 11.39
N ALA A 56 -20.42 0.38 11.59
CA ALA A 56 -21.75 -0.21 11.67
C ALA A 56 -22.53 0.47 12.80
N HIS A 57 -23.73 0.96 12.48
CA HIS A 57 -24.72 1.43 13.45
C HIS A 57 -25.46 0.23 14.05
#